data_AF-A0A1I8M3L8-F1
#
_entry.id   AF-A0A1I8M3L8-F1
#
_cell.length_a   1.000
_cell.length_b   1.000
_cell.length_c   1.000
_cell.angle_alpha   90.00
_cell.angle_beta   90.00
_cell.angle_gamma   90.00
#
_symmetry.space_group_name_H-M   'P 1'
#
loop_
_entity.id
_entity.type
_entity.pdbx_description
1 polymer ?
#
loop_
_entity_poly.entity_id
_entity_poly.type
_entity_poly.pdbx_seq_one_letter_code
_entity_poly.pdbx_strand_id
1 'polypeptide(L)'
;MQFNNRAILKIIELVIAVVCIVLWETSGNFSSNALIVCGTMGGYAVICAVILIGHVINSVVEKRLNGLFSIIGCVLFVISGALIIDQWHDRSDLLFKESKRNALAAGSLMIINGAVFLMDTISIFRTRVEIPVIREVNKNKLEINRF
;
A
#
# COMPACT_ATOMS: atom_id res chain seq x y z
N MET A 1 0.66 -23.07 -2.07
CA MET A 1 0.51 -22.09 -3.18
C MET A 1 0.15 -20.68 -2.67
N GLN A 2 0.83 -20.14 -1.64
CA GLN A 2 0.51 -18.82 -1.05
C GLN A 2 1.25 -17.63 -1.69
N PHE A 3 2.34 -17.89 -2.44
CA PHE A 3 3.20 -16.84 -3.01
C PHE A 3 2.50 -16.08 -4.15
N ASN A 4 1.74 -16.81 -4.98
CA ASN A 4 1.06 -16.23 -6.15
C ASN A 4 0.04 -15.15 -5.74
N ASN A 5 -0.73 -15.40 -4.67
CA ASN A 5 -1.75 -14.46 -4.21
C ASN A 5 -1.14 -13.15 -3.67
N ARG A 6 0.02 -13.19 -3.02
CA ARG A 6 0.70 -11.96 -2.54
C ARG A 6 1.26 -11.13 -3.68
N ALA A 7 1.86 -11.79 -4.68
CA ALA A 7 2.37 -11.10 -5.85
C ALA A 7 1.24 -10.40 -6.62
N ILE A 8 0.09 -11.08 -6.77
CA ILE A 8 -1.11 -10.51 -7.41
C ILE A 8 -1.59 -9.25 -6.66
N LEU A 9 -1.63 -9.27 -5.32
CA LEU A 9 -2.02 -8.08 -4.54
C LEU A 9 -1.06 -6.90 -4.74
N LYS A 10 0.25 -7.14 -4.73
CA LYS A 10 1.26 -6.10 -5.04
C LYS A 10 1.06 -5.51 -6.43
N ILE A 11 0.79 -6.36 -7.42
CA ILE A 11 0.57 -5.93 -8.80
C ILE A 11 -0.69 -5.04 -8.87
N ILE A 12 -1.76 -5.41 -8.18
CA ILE A 12 -2.99 -4.61 -8.11
C ILE A 12 -2.72 -3.24 -7.46
N GLU A 13 -2.01 -3.20 -6.33
CA GLU A 13 -1.62 -1.93 -5.67
C GLU A 13 -0.80 -1.03 -6.60
N LEU A 14 0.16 -1.62 -7.33
CA LEU A 14 1.00 -0.89 -8.27
C LEU A 14 0.19 -0.35 -9.45
N VAL A 15 -0.72 -1.15 -10.02
CA VAL A 15 -1.60 -0.72 -11.12
C VAL A 15 -2.49 0.43 -10.67
N ILE A 16 -3.09 0.34 -9.48
CA ILE A 16 -3.94 1.42 -8.94
C ILE A 16 -3.09 2.69 -8.70
N ALA A 17 -1.87 2.56 -8.20
CA ALA A 17 -0.96 3.70 -8.04
C ALA A 17 -0.62 4.37 -9.38
N VAL A 18 -0.35 3.59 -10.43
CA VAL A 18 -0.07 4.12 -11.79
C VAL A 18 -1.30 4.82 -12.38
N VAL A 19 -2.49 4.23 -12.25
CA VAL A 19 -3.75 4.85 -12.70
C VAL A 19 -3.96 6.18 -11.97
N CYS A 20 -3.72 6.21 -10.67
CA CYS A 20 -3.77 7.42 -9.86
C CYS A 20 -2.81 8.51 -10.38
N ILE A 21 -1.55 8.16 -10.72
CA ILE A 21 -0.57 9.12 -11.28
C ILE A 21 -1.05 9.68 -12.62
N VAL A 22 -1.53 8.83 -13.53
CA VAL A 22 -2.07 9.27 -14.83
C VAL A 22 -3.29 10.17 -14.62
N LEU A 23 -4.14 9.86 -13.65
CA LEU A 23 -5.31 10.67 -13.34
C LEU A 23 -4.94 12.04 -12.76
N TRP A 24 -3.83 12.12 -12.00
CA TRP A 24 -3.27 13.38 -11.50
C TRP A 24 -2.76 14.27 -12.64
N GLU A 25 -1.94 13.72 -13.55
CA GLU A 25 -1.40 14.43 -14.72
C GLU A 25 -2.51 14.94 -15.63
N THR A 26 -3.52 14.10 -15.90
CA THR A 26 -4.65 14.48 -16.77
C THR A 26 -5.56 15.54 -16.16
N SER A 27 -5.63 15.62 -14.82
CA SER A 27 -6.64 16.45 -14.18
C SER A 27 -6.16 17.79 -13.64
N GLY A 28 -4.84 18.02 -13.58
CA GLY A 28 -4.27 19.34 -13.31
C GLY A 28 -4.56 19.87 -11.90
N ASN A 29 -3.54 19.82 -11.04
CA ASN A 29 -3.40 20.49 -9.74
C ASN A 29 -4.70 20.72 -8.93
N PHE A 30 -5.26 19.63 -8.41
CA PHE A 30 -6.53 19.63 -7.67
C PHE A 30 -6.49 20.29 -6.28
N SER A 31 -5.31 20.65 -5.75
CA SER A 31 -5.14 20.93 -4.33
C SER A 31 -4.03 21.94 -4.04
N SER A 32 -4.27 22.85 -3.08
CA SER A 32 -3.19 23.64 -2.45
C SER A 32 -2.23 22.76 -1.62
N ASN A 33 -2.67 21.55 -1.23
CA ASN A 33 -1.88 20.51 -0.56
C ASN A 33 -1.32 19.48 -1.56
N ALA A 34 -1.08 19.89 -2.81
CA ALA A 34 -0.54 19.04 -3.87
C ALA A 34 0.76 18.33 -3.47
N LEU A 35 1.56 18.93 -2.57
CA LEU A 35 2.79 18.33 -2.08
C LEU A 35 2.55 16.99 -1.35
N ILE A 36 1.52 16.93 -0.51
CA ILE A 36 1.21 15.70 0.26
C ILE A 36 0.66 14.64 -0.68
N VAL A 37 -0.28 14.99 -1.57
CA VAL A 37 -0.91 14.06 -2.50
C VAL A 37 0.09 13.53 -3.55
N CYS A 38 0.91 14.41 -4.11
CA CYS A 38 1.96 14.02 -5.06
C CYS A 38 3.05 13.19 -4.37
N GLY A 39 3.45 13.58 -3.15
CA GLY A 39 4.39 12.82 -2.34
C GLY A 39 3.90 11.43 -1.99
N THR A 40 2.62 11.26 -1.66
CA THR A 40 2.03 9.94 -1.41
C THR A 40 1.90 9.14 -2.69
N MET A 41 1.38 9.67 -3.79
CA MET A 41 1.29 8.93 -5.06
C MET A 41 2.66 8.49 -5.58
N GLY A 42 3.61 9.42 -5.68
CA GLY A 42 4.93 9.17 -6.23
C GLY A 42 5.81 8.33 -5.29
N GLY A 43 5.87 8.71 -4.01
CA GLY A 43 6.69 8.01 -3.03
C GLY A 43 6.24 6.56 -2.83
N TYR A 44 4.93 6.33 -2.80
CA TYR A 44 4.39 4.99 -2.60
C TYR A 44 4.47 4.11 -3.86
N ALA A 45 4.35 4.68 -5.06
CA ALA A 45 4.57 3.95 -6.30
C ALA A 45 6.01 3.37 -6.37
N VAL A 46 7.01 4.16 -5.95
CA VAL A 46 8.42 3.71 -5.89
C VAL A 46 8.59 2.60 -4.85
N ILE A 47 8.03 2.77 -3.64
CA ILE A 47 8.12 1.75 -2.58
C ILE A 47 7.48 0.42 -3.04
N CYS A 48 6.29 0.47 -3.65
CA CYS A 48 5.61 -0.70 -4.20
C CYS A 48 6.44 -1.38 -5.30
N ALA A 49 7.05 -0.62 -6.20
CA ALA A 49 7.91 -1.17 -7.26
C ALA A 49 9.12 -1.92 -6.69
N VAL A 50 9.81 -1.33 -5.69
CA VAL A 50 10.96 -1.95 -5.03
C VAL A 50 10.56 -3.25 -4.32
N ILE A 51 9.42 -3.26 -3.62
CA ILE A 51 8.92 -4.46 -2.93
C ILE A 51 8.54 -5.55 -3.94
N LEU A 52 7.93 -5.19 -5.07
CA LEU A 52 7.56 -6.11 -6.14
C LEU A 52 8.81 -6.75 -6.76
N ILE A 53 9.83 -5.95 -7.08
CA ILE A 53 11.13 -6.43 -7.57
C ILE A 53 11.78 -7.36 -6.54
N GLY A 54 11.74 -7.02 -5.26
CA GLY A 54 12.23 -7.88 -4.17
C GLY A 54 11.53 -9.24 -4.12
N HIS A 55 10.22 -9.28 -4.43
CA HIS A 55 9.46 -10.53 -4.55
C HIS A 55 9.85 -11.36 -5.78
N VAL A 56 10.09 -10.71 -6.93
CA VAL A 56 10.51 -11.37 -8.18
C VAL A 56 11.91 -11.98 -8.06
N ILE A 57 12.83 -11.28 -7.38
CA ILE A 57 14.19 -11.76 -7.13
C ILE A 57 14.22 -12.89 -6.08
N ASN A 58 13.07 -13.24 -5.48
CA ASN A 58 12.95 -14.16 -4.36
C ASN A 58 13.91 -13.80 -3.20
N SER A 59 14.23 -12.50 -3.09
CA SER A 59 15.06 -11.97 -2.02
C SER A 59 14.26 -12.02 -0.74
N VAL A 60 14.92 -12.39 0.37
CA VAL A 60 14.28 -12.55 1.67
C VAL A 60 13.98 -11.16 2.25
N VAL A 61 12.99 -10.48 1.69
CA VAL A 61 12.47 -9.25 2.29
C VAL A 61 11.79 -9.66 3.60
N GLU A 62 12.37 -9.21 4.70
CA GLU A 62 11.82 -9.33 6.05
C GLU A 62 10.31 -9.05 6.03
N LYS A 63 9.48 -10.07 6.37
CA LYS A 63 8.02 -9.95 6.44
C LYS A 63 7.57 -8.78 7.34
N ARG A 64 8.44 -8.33 8.25
CA ARG A 64 8.25 -7.14 9.10
C ARG A 64 8.27 -5.83 8.32
N LEU A 65 9.26 -5.63 7.45
CA LEU A 65 9.41 -4.42 6.65
C LEU A 65 8.22 -4.24 5.70
N ASN A 66 7.81 -5.30 5.00
CA ASN A 66 6.64 -5.24 4.12
C ASN A 66 5.36 -4.83 4.87
N GLY A 67 5.15 -5.35 6.08
CA GLY A 67 3.97 -5.00 6.88
C GLY A 67 3.99 -3.54 7.34
N LEU A 68 5.16 -3.03 7.75
CA LEU A 68 5.33 -1.65 8.19
C LEU A 68 5.08 -0.65 7.06
N PHE A 69 5.64 -0.92 5.88
CA PHE A 69 5.33 -0.11 4.70
C PHE A 69 3.82 -0.12 4.50
N SER A 70 3.20 -1.28 4.25
CA SER A 70 1.77 -1.40 3.96
C SER A 70 0.84 -0.63 4.93
N ILE A 71 1.14 -0.64 6.24
CA ILE A 71 0.38 0.14 7.24
C ILE A 71 0.53 1.64 7.03
N ILE A 72 1.77 2.13 6.85
CA ILE A 72 2.05 3.54 6.56
C ILE A 72 1.36 3.97 5.26
N GLY A 73 1.35 3.09 4.25
CA GLY A 73 0.66 3.32 2.98
C GLY A 73 -0.83 3.49 3.14
N CYS A 74 -1.46 2.59 3.90
CA CYS A 74 -2.88 2.69 4.22
C CYS A 74 -3.22 4.06 4.85
N VAL A 75 -2.48 4.49 5.87
CA VAL A 75 -2.74 5.76 6.55
C VAL A 75 -2.55 6.95 5.60
N LEU A 76 -1.46 6.97 4.84
CA LEU A 76 -1.15 8.04 3.90
C LEU A 76 -2.17 8.14 2.74
N PHE A 77 -2.62 7.01 2.20
CA PHE A 77 -3.63 6.98 1.13
C PHE A 77 -5.01 7.40 1.64
N VAL A 78 -5.39 7.01 2.86
CA VAL A 78 -6.66 7.42 3.47
C VAL A 78 -6.67 8.93 3.73
N ILE A 79 -5.60 9.48 4.31
CA ILE A 79 -5.48 10.92 4.55
C ILE A 79 -5.50 11.68 3.22
N SER A 80 -4.73 11.24 2.22
CA SER A 80 -4.68 11.91 0.91
C SER A 80 -6.02 11.85 0.19
N GLY A 81 -6.71 10.71 0.21
CA GLY A 81 -8.04 10.56 -0.38
C GLY A 81 -9.09 11.45 0.30
N ALA A 82 -9.06 11.53 1.64
CA ALA A 82 -9.94 12.41 2.40
C ALA A 82 -9.70 13.89 2.07
N LEU A 83 -8.43 14.32 1.98
CA LEU A 83 -8.07 15.70 1.62
C LEU A 83 -8.54 16.09 0.22
N ILE A 84 -8.43 15.18 -0.76
CA ILE A 84 -8.95 15.42 -2.13
C ILE A 84 -10.47 15.60 -2.09
N ILE A 85 -11.19 14.76 -1.34
CA ILE A 85 -12.65 14.84 -1.26
C ILE A 85 -13.08 16.14 -0.57
N ASP A 86 -12.46 16.48 0.56
CA ASP A 86 -12.80 17.65 1.38
C ASP A 86 -12.64 18.96 0.59
N GLN A 87 -11.52 19.09 -0.12
CA GLN A 87 -11.19 20.30 -0.88
C GLN A 87 -12.07 20.52 -2.12
N TRP A 88 -12.66 19.44 -2.66
CA TRP A 88 -13.63 19.50 -3.76
C TRP A 88 -15.08 19.55 -3.28
N HIS A 89 -15.31 19.27 -2.00
CA HIS A 89 -16.60 19.47 -1.35
C HIS A 89 -16.84 20.96 -1.07
N ASP A 90 -15.79 21.68 -0.63
CA ASP A 90 -15.86 23.10 -0.27
C ASP A 90 -15.92 24.04 -1.48
N ARG A 91 -15.25 23.70 -2.60
CA ARG A 91 -15.37 24.42 -3.89
C ARG A 91 -16.68 24.09 -4.60
N SER A 92 -17.76 24.66 -4.08
CA SER A 92 -19.13 24.57 -4.57
C SER A 92 -19.44 25.51 -5.76
N ASP A 93 -18.44 25.85 -6.59
CA ASP A 93 -18.68 26.69 -7.78
C ASP A 93 -19.07 25.85 -9.00
N LEU A 94 -20.27 26.13 -9.50
CA LEU A 94 -21.04 25.42 -10.54
C LEU A 94 -20.40 25.38 -11.94
N LEU A 95 -19.16 25.86 -12.12
CA LEU A 95 -18.53 26.04 -13.43
C LEU A 95 -17.65 24.87 -13.90
N PHE A 96 -17.27 23.91 -13.04
CA PHE A 96 -16.35 22.81 -13.40
C PHE A 96 -16.90 21.42 -13.03
N LYS A 97 -18.08 21.08 -13.57
CA LYS A 97 -18.79 19.82 -13.27
C LYS A 97 -17.99 18.57 -13.67
N GLU A 98 -17.19 18.64 -14.74
CA GLU A 98 -16.35 17.51 -15.19
C GLU A 98 -15.11 17.32 -14.32
N SER A 99 -14.37 18.39 -14.04
CA SER A 99 -13.19 18.35 -13.16
C SER A 99 -13.55 17.88 -11.74
N LYS A 100 -14.74 18.24 -11.24
CA LYS A 100 -15.27 17.75 -9.96
C LYS A 100 -15.46 16.23 -9.94
N ARG A 101 -16.02 15.65 -11.02
CA ARG A 101 -16.21 14.19 -11.12
C ARG A 101 -14.87 13.47 -11.16
N ASN A 102 -13.90 14.01 -11.87
CA ASN A 102 -12.57 13.42 -11.95
C ASN A 102 -11.82 13.50 -10.60
N ALA A 103 -11.94 14.61 -9.87
CA ALA A 103 -11.36 14.77 -8.54
C ALA A 103 -11.97 13.79 -7.51
N LEU A 104 -13.30 13.68 -7.48
CA LEU A 104 -13.97 12.70 -6.62
C LEU A 104 -13.61 11.26 -7.01
N ALA A 105 -13.51 10.96 -8.31
CA ALA A 105 -13.08 9.65 -8.78
C ALA A 105 -11.65 9.34 -8.31
N ALA A 106 -10.72 10.31 -8.42
CA ALA A 106 -9.35 10.18 -7.95
C ALA A 106 -9.28 9.94 -6.43
N GLY A 107 -10.02 10.73 -5.64
CA GLY A 107 -10.11 10.55 -4.19
C GLY A 107 -10.65 9.18 -3.81
N SER A 108 -11.69 8.70 -4.50
CA SER A 108 -12.25 7.36 -4.27
C SER A 108 -11.26 6.24 -4.60
N LEU A 109 -10.50 6.38 -5.69
CA LEU A 109 -9.45 5.42 -6.07
C LEU A 109 -8.33 5.38 -5.03
N MET A 110 -7.96 6.52 -4.44
CA MET A 110 -6.99 6.56 -3.35
C MET A 110 -7.48 5.82 -2.10
N ILE A 111 -8.76 5.99 -1.73
CA ILE A 111 -9.36 5.26 -0.60
C ILE A 111 -9.38 3.76 -0.88
N ILE A 112 -9.76 3.35 -2.10
CA ILE A 112 -9.73 1.94 -2.52
C ILE A 112 -8.30 1.40 -2.42
N ASN A 113 -7.29 2.14 -2.87
CA ASN A 113 -5.90 1.71 -2.75
C ASN A 113 -5.46 1.54 -1.29
N GLY A 114 -5.90 2.44 -0.40
CA GLY A 114 -5.71 2.30 1.04
C GLY A 114 -6.30 0.98 1.58
N ALA A 115 -7.49 0.59 1.12
CA ALA A 115 -8.11 -0.68 1.51
C ALA A 115 -7.32 -1.89 1.00
N VAL A 116 -6.72 -1.82 -0.19
CA VAL A 116 -5.87 -2.90 -0.72
C VAL A 116 -4.62 -3.07 0.15
N PHE A 117 -3.96 -1.97 0.56
CA PHE A 117 -2.84 -2.01 1.52
C PHE A 117 -3.24 -2.63 2.87
N LEU A 118 -4.46 -2.35 3.32
CA LEU A 118 -5.00 -2.97 4.53
C LEU A 118 -5.17 -4.49 4.34
N MET A 119 -5.61 -4.92 3.16
CA MET A 119 -5.76 -6.33 2.82
C MET A 119 -4.42 -7.07 2.69
N ASP A 120 -3.38 -6.44 2.11
CA ASP A 120 -2.02 -7.01 2.11
C ASP A 120 -1.49 -7.14 3.53
N THR A 121 -1.71 -6.12 4.38
CA THR A 121 -1.37 -6.15 5.81
C THR A 121 -2.04 -7.34 6.50
N ILE A 122 -3.35 -7.52 6.34
CA ILE A 122 -4.10 -8.63 6.94
C ILE A 122 -3.58 -9.98 6.44
N SER A 123 -3.26 -10.11 5.15
CA SER A 123 -2.66 -11.33 4.60
C SER A 123 -1.27 -11.64 5.19
N ILE A 124 -0.49 -10.64 5.57
CA ILE A 124 0.79 -10.82 6.28
C ILE A 124 0.56 -11.27 7.71
N PHE A 125 -0.38 -10.64 8.43
CA PHE A 125 -0.73 -11.03 9.79
C PHE A 125 -1.30 -12.44 9.85
N ARG A 126 -2.17 -12.83 8.90
CA ARG A 126 -2.74 -14.19 8.86
C ARG A 126 -1.67 -15.26 8.65
N THR A 127 -0.70 -15.03 7.77
CA THR A 127 0.41 -15.98 7.59
C THR A 127 1.42 -15.96 8.74
N ARG A 128 1.52 -14.89 9.53
CA ARG A 128 2.30 -14.90 10.78
C ARG A 128 1.72 -15.83 11.83
N VAL A 129 0.39 -15.91 11.92
CA VAL A 129 -0.30 -16.83 12.84
C VAL A 129 -0.02 -18.30 12.50
N GLU A 130 0.20 -18.62 11.21
CA GLU A 130 0.56 -19.99 10.77
C GLU A 130 2.01 -20.39 10.99
N ILE A 131 2.89 -19.49 11.47
CA ILE A 131 4.26 -19.87 11.85
C ILE A 131 4.23 -20.14 13.35
N PRO A 132 4.00 -21.40 13.81
CA PRO A 132 4.36 -21.72 15.17
C PRO A 132 5.84 -21.37 15.28
N VAL A 133 6.15 -20.55 16.28
CA VAL A 133 7.48 -20.38 16.82
C VAL A 133 8.13 -21.76 16.82
N ILE A 134 9.02 -22.06 15.87
CA ILE A 134 9.96 -23.15 16.03
C ILE A 134 10.85 -22.63 17.15
N ARG A 135 10.36 -22.87 18.36
CA ARG A 135 11.09 -22.78 19.61
C ARG A 135 12.33 -23.57 19.33
N GLU A 136 13.46 -22.87 19.31
CA GLU A 136 14.76 -23.46 19.06
C GLU A 136 14.82 -24.81 19.75
N VAL A 137 14.96 -25.85 18.94
CA VAL A 137 15.22 -27.20 19.40
C VAL A 137 16.52 -27.12 20.15
N ASN A 138 16.41 -26.99 21.47
CA ASN A 138 17.11 -27.74 22.48
C ASN A 138 18.40 -28.43 21.99
N LYS A 139 19.40 -27.66 21.55
CA LYS A 139 20.71 -28.19 21.20
C LYS A 139 21.57 -28.51 22.43
N ASN A 140 21.19 -28.00 23.61
CA ASN A 140 21.98 -28.16 24.83
C ASN A 140 21.60 -29.38 25.69
N LYS A 141 20.55 -30.15 25.36
CA LYS A 141 20.13 -31.32 26.17
C LYS A 141 20.46 -32.67 25.54
N LEU A 142 21.04 -32.68 24.34
CA LEU A 142 21.50 -33.91 23.67
C LEU A 142 22.97 -34.24 24.00
N GLU A 143 23.79 -33.26 24.36
CA GLU A 143 25.19 -33.49 24.75
C GLU A 143 25.31 -34.01 26.20
N ILE A 144 24.32 -33.74 27.07
CA ILE A 144 24.38 -34.11 28.50
C ILE A 144 23.96 -35.58 28.74
N ASN A 145 23.29 -36.23 27.79
CA ASN A 145 22.94 -37.66 27.89
C ASN A 145 23.95 -38.59 27.19
N ARG A 146 25.12 -38.06 26.82
CA ARG A 146 26.22 -38.83 26.19
C ARG A 146 27.44 -39.03 27.10
N PHE A 147 27.36 -38.58 28.35
CA PHE A 147 28.37 -38.81 29.39
C PHE A 147 27.73 -39.52 30.59
#